data_AF-A0A4Q4BSR9-F1
#
_entry.id   AF-A0A4Q4BSR9-F1
#
_cell.length_a   1.000
_cell.length_b   1.000
_cell.length_c   1.000
_cell.angle_alpha   90.00
_cell.angle_beta   90.00
_cell.angle_gamma   90.00
#
_symmetry.space_group_name_H-M   'P 1'
#
loop_
_entity.id
_entity.type
_entity.pdbx_description
1 polymer ?
#
loop_
_entity_poly.entity_id
_entity_poly.type
_entity_poly.pdbx_seq_one_letter_code
_entity_poly.pdbx_strand_id
1 'polypeptide(L)' 'MAAVETTRPAPYGAITTYRAINALSNVAVTFSAWNDARVTRKALNKLSDRELDDIGLCRGDIEFIGR' A
#
# COMPACT_ATOMS: atom_id res chain seq x y z
N MET A 1 -46.41 -24.95 4.48
CA MET A 1 -45.09 -25.47 4.87
C MET A 1 -44.16 -24.30 5.11
N ALA A 2 -43.60 -24.16 6.30
CA ALA A 2 -42.62 -23.11 6.58
C ALA A 2 -41.22 -23.60 6.17
N ALA A 3 -40.54 -22.85 5.31
CA ALA A 3 -39.15 -23.11 4.98
C ALA A 3 -38.29 -22.70 6.19
N VAL A 4 -37.65 -23.66 6.84
CA VAL A 4 -36.67 -23.39 7.89
C VAL A 4 -35.37 -23.03 7.17
N GLU A 5 -35.03 -21.73 7.14
CA GLU A 5 -33.69 -21.31 6.73
C GLU A 5 -32.68 -21.80 7.76
N THR A 6 -31.88 -22.79 7.36
CA THR A 6 -30.70 -23.18 8.13
C THR A 6 -29.60 -22.15 7.85
N THR A 7 -29.29 -21.31 8.85
CA THR A 7 -28.09 -20.46 8.81
C THR A 7 -26.90 -21.39 8.70
N ARG A 8 -26.15 -21.31 7.60
CA ARG A 8 -24.89 -22.03 7.42
C ARG A 8 -23.85 -21.38 8.35
N PRO A 9 -23.47 -22.00 9.48
CA PRO A 9 -22.45 -21.42 10.34
C PRO A 9 -21.16 -21.33 9.54
N ALA A 10 -20.50 -20.16 9.57
CA ALA A 10 -19.18 -20.02 8.98
C ALA A 10 -18.26 -21.11 9.58
N PRO A 11 -17.49 -21.84 8.76
CA PRO A 11 -16.64 -22.91 9.26
C PRO A 11 -15.70 -22.36 10.34
N TYR A 12 -15.52 -23.13 11.42
CA TYR A 12 -14.62 -22.77 12.51
C TYR A 12 -13.25 -22.34 11.93
N GLY A 13 -12.78 -21.15 12.32
CA GLY A 13 -11.52 -20.58 11.82
C GLY A 13 -11.64 -19.68 10.57
N ALA A 14 -12.82 -19.49 9.98
CA ALA A 14 -12.99 -18.54 8.86
C ALA A 14 -12.56 -17.11 9.23
N ILE A 15 -12.86 -16.68 10.46
CA ILE A 15 -12.46 -15.36 10.98
C ILE A 15 -10.93 -15.27 11.13
N THR A 16 -10.28 -16.33 11.63
CA THR A 16 -8.83 -16.33 11.82
C THR A 16 -8.09 -16.32 10.48
N THR A 17 -8.57 -17.08 9.50
CA THR A 17 -8.02 -17.07 8.14
C THR A 17 -8.22 -15.71 7.47
N TYR A 18 -9.42 -15.12 7.56
CA TYR A 18 -9.69 -13.79 7.01
C TYR A 18 -8.74 -12.72 7.61
N ARG A 19 -8.56 -12.73 8.94
CA ARG A 19 -7.65 -11.81 9.62
C ARG A 19 -6.19 -12.01 9.22
N ALA A 20 -5.75 -13.26 9.06
CA ALA A 20 -4.39 -13.58 8.63
C ALA A 20 -4.12 -13.06 7.21
N ILE A 21 -5.05 -13.28 6.28
CA ILE A 21 -4.95 -12.79 4.90
C ILE A 21 -4.92 -11.25 4.89
N ASN A 22 -5.86 -10.59 5.59
CA ASN A 22 -5.88 -9.13 5.67
C ASN A 22 -4.59 -8.56 6.27
N ALA A 23 -4.05 -9.17 7.32
CA ALA A 23 -2.80 -8.74 7.92
C ALA A 23 -1.65 -8.82 6.91
N LEU A 24 -1.52 -9.94 6.18
CA LEU A 24 -0.49 -10.12 5.17
C LEU A 24 -0.66 -9.12 4.01
N SER A 25 -1.89 -8.92 3.53
CA SER A 25 -2.18 -7.94 2.48
C SER A 25 -1.80 -6.52 2.90
N ASN A 26 -2.12 -6.12 4.14
CA ASN A 26 -1.76 -4.80 4.66
C ASN A 26 -0.25 -4.61 4.75
N VAL A 27 0.49 -5.64 5.17
CA VAL A 27 1.97 -5.60 5.19
C VAL A 27 2.51 -5.46 3.77
N ALA A 28 1.99 -6.21 2.81
CA ALA A 28 2.42 -6.14 1.41
C ALA A 28 2.16 -4.76 0.80
N VAL A 29 0.98 -4.16 1.05
CA VAL A 29 0.63 -2.81 0.57
C VAL A 29 1.57 -1.77 1.18
N THR A 30 1.81 -1.84 2.48
CA THR A 30 2.73 -0.91 3.18
C THR A 30 4.15 -1.02 2.61
N PHE A 31 4.61 -2.25 2.37
CA PHE A 31 5.94 -2.50 1.81
C PHE A 31 6.06 -1.98 0.37
N SER A 32 5.04 -2.20 -0.47
CA SER A 32 5.00 -1.67 -1.83
C SER A 32 5.06 -0.15 -1.82
N ALA A 33 4.21 0.51 -1.02
CA ALA A 33 4.17 1.97 -0.94
C ALA A 33 5.52 2.55 -0.49
N TRP A 34 6.19 1.92 0.48
CA TRP A 34 7.53 2.33 0.89
C TRP A 34 8.57 2.14 -0.22
N ASN A 35 8.50 1.03 -0.96
CA ASN A 35 9.40 0.79 -2.07
C ASN A 35 9.18 1.80 -3.20
N ASP A 36 7.93 2.08 -3.56
CA ASP A 36 7.57 3.05 -4.59
C ASP A 36 8.06 4.45 -4.24
N ALA A 37 7.94 4.86 -2.97
CA ALA A 37 8.48 6.12 -2.49
C ALA A 37 10.01 6.18 -2.59
N ARG A 38 10.72 5.09 -2.25
CA ARG A 38 12.18 5.02 -2.42
C ARG A 38 12.62 5.05 -3.87
N VAL A 39 11.91 4.34 -4.76
CA VAL A 39 12.19 4.34 -6.20
C VAL A 39 11.96 5.74 -6.78
N THR A 40 10.84 6.38 -6.43
CA THR A 40 10.53 7.77 -6.82
C THR A 40 11.62 8.72 -6.36
N ARG A 41 12.00 8.66 -5.07
CA ARG A 41 13.09 9.48 -4.53
C ARG A 41 14.40 9.27 -5.30
N LYS A 42 14.75 8.02 -5.64
CA LYS A 42 15.96 7.70 -6.40
C LYS A 42 15.88 8.21 -7.83
N ALA A 43 14.72 8.14 -8.47
CA ALA A 43 14.50 8.64 -9.83
C ALA A 43 14.63 10.16 -9.87
N LEU A 44 13.98 10.88 -8.96
CA LEU A 44 14.05 12.34 -8.86
C LEU A 44 15.47 12.82 -8.55
N ASN A 45 16.23 12.10 -7.70
CA ASN A 45 17.62 12.45 -7.42
C ASN A 45 18.59 12.28 -8.61
N LYS A 46 18.17 11.61 -9.69
CA LYS A 46 18.97 11.49 -10.91
C LYS A 46 18.73 12.63 -11.89
N LEU A 47 17.64 13.38 -11.72
CA LEU A 47 17.33 14.53 -12.55
C LEU A 47 18.21 15.71 -12.17
N SER A 48 18.50 16.56 -13.15
CA SER A 48 19.16 17.84 -12.96
C SER A 48 18.22 18.86 -12.33
N ASP A 49 18.77 19.93 -11.73
CA ASP A 49 17.97 20.96 -11.08
C ASP A 49 17.00 21.65 -12.07
N ARG A 50 17.34 21.74 -13.36
CA ARG A 50 16.45 22.26 -14.42
C ARG A 50 15.28 21.32 -14.72
N GLU A 51 15.56 20.01 -14.83
CA GLU A 51 14.50 19.01 -15.07
C GLU A 51 13.55 18.90 -13.88
N LEU A 52 14.05 19.14 -12.66
CA LEU A 52 13.21 19.28 -11.46
C LEU A 52 12.35 20.55 -11.52
N ASP A 53 12.92 21.69 -11.94
CA ASP A 53 12.21 22.95 -12.09
C ASP A 53 11.11 22.86 -13.18
N ASP A 54 11.36 22.13 -14.27
CA ASP A 54 10.37 21.88 -15.34
C ASP A 54 9.11 21.17 -14.83
N ILE A 55 9.24 20.33 -13.79
CA ILE A 55 8.11 19.67 -13.12
C ILE A 55 7.67 20.40 -11.84
N GLY A 56 8.22 21.58 -11.58
CA GLY A 56 7.87 22.44 -10.44
C GLY A 56 8.33 21.91 -9.09
N LEU A 57 9.40 21.11 -9.05
CA LEU A 57 9.99 20.57 -7.82
C LEU A 57 11.34 21.20 -7.51
N CYS A 58 11.59 21.47 -6.24
CA CYS A 58 12.91 21.80 -5.73
C CYS A 58 13.57 20.55 -5.13
N ARG A 59 14.91 20.53 -5.07
CA ARG A 59 15.66 19.39 -4.54
C ARG A 59 15.37 19.07 -3.07
N GLY A 60 14.97 20.08 -2.29
CA GLY A 60 14.51 19.90 -0.91
C GLY A 60 13.16 19.17 -0.79
N ASP A 61 12.29 19.27 -1.79
CA ASP A 61 10.97 18.60 -1.77
C ASP A 61 11.11 17.08 -1.83
N ILE A 62 12.17 16.59 -2.46
CA ILE A 62 12.50 15.16 -2.58
C ILE A 62 12.74 14.51 -1.20
N GLU A 63 13.19 15.29 -0.20
CA GLU A 63 13.42 14.78 1.15
C GLU A 63 12.10 14.38 1.85
N PHE A 64 10.99 15.03 1.51
CA PHE A 64 9.67 14.76 2.08
C PHE A 64 8.95 13.55 1.46
N ILE A 65 9.43 13.01 0.33
CA ILE A 65 8.80 11.87 -0.37
C ILE A 65 9.14 10.56 0.34
N GLY A 66 8.19 9.98 1.07
CA GLY A 66 8.33 8.66 1.70
C GLY A 66 8.90 8.68 3.12
N ARG A 67 8.50 9.68 3.92
CA ARG A 67 8.50 9.61 5.38
C ARG A 67 7.28 8.85 5.88
#